data_AF-A0A9P9J8P0-F1
#
_entry.id   AF-A0A9P9J8P0-F1
#
_cell.length_a   1.000
_cell.length_b   1.000
_cell.length_c   1.000
_cell.angle_alpha   90.00
_cell.angle_beta   90.00
_cell.angle_gamma   90.00
#
_symmetry.space_group_name_H-M   'P 1'
#
loop_
_entity.id
_entity.type
_entity.pdbx_description
1 polymer ?
#
loop_
_entity_poly.entity_id
_entity_poly.type
_entity_poly.pdbx_seq_one_letter_code
_entity_poly.pdbx_strand_id
1 'polypeptide(L)'
;MRLSIASSLLFLAGAAHAASSWTIADASVSVGYKKSDATTQKFTDSQHAAKAVVLGHKDTLTVSLTTKEGSTSKRPHQAFLILTESSGLEAPFPLTLKASGKGSVEITQKDLPVQLLLSDVLKASIVVGSFGPSKASIIPAFEVEVQLDANTPAPQYKAPVRYGKRATIQHIFRADAKSPPIFISLVFVLAVLAAVPALFFGWLFLGANVNHLPKALGTAPVSHIVFFGSIIAIEGAFFLYYSAWNLFQILPVVIVLSIVSFLSGTKALSEVQARRLAGER
;
A
#
# COMPACT_ATOMS: atom_id res chain seq x y z
N MET A 1 91.53 20.38 27.56
CA MET A 1 90.21 20.10 26.96
C MET A 1 89.17 20.58 27.96
N ARG A 2 88.45 21.70 27.74
CA ARG A 2 87.26 21.88 26.88
C ARG A 2 86.17 20.85 27.26
N LEU A 3 84.92 21.11 27.68
CA LEU A 3 83.95 22.22 27.70
C LEU A 3 82.99 21.98 28.91
N SER A 4 82.47 22.98 29.64
CA SER A 4 81.16 23.69 29.48
C SER A 4 79.93 22.78 29.72
N ILE A 5 78.87 23.09 30.49
CA ILE A 5 77.92 24.23 30.38
C ILE A 5 77.08 24.36 31.68
N ALA A 6 76.70 25.60 32.00
CA ALA A 6 75.83 26.05 33.08
C ALA A 6 74.33 25.65 32.94
N SER A 7 73.55 25.73 34.02
CA SER A 7 72.08 25.73 33.95
C SER A 7 71.51 26.69 34.99
N SER A 8 71.14 27.88 34.53
CA SER A 8 70.35 28.89 35.23
C SER A 8 68.88 28.75 34.81
N LEU A 9 68.00 28.48 35.79
CA LEU A 9 66.55 28.43 35.66
C LEU A 9 65.97 29.85 35.79
N LEU A 10 65.26 30.31 34.75
CA LEU A 10 64.53 31.58 34.73
C LEU A 10 63.03 31.27 34.68
N PHE A 11 62.32 31.65 35.74
CA PHE A 11 60.86 31.63 35.84
C PHE A 11 60.24 32.66 34.88
N LEU A 12 59.33 32.22 34.02
CA LEU A 12 58.40 33.11 33.32
C LEU A 12 56.96 32.84 33.82
N ALA A 13 56.37 33.85 34.45
CA ALA A 13 54.95 33.90 34.77
C ALA A 13 54.15 34.13 33.49
N GLY A 14 53.43 33.11 33.02
CA GLY A 14 52.45 33.23 31.94
C GLY A 14 51.07 33.57 32.53
N ALA A 15 50.58 34.79 32.30
CA ALA A 15 49.17 35.10 32.50
C ALA A 15 48.35 34.32 31.47
N ALA A 16 47.61 33.32 31.91
CA ALA A 16 46.66 32.60 31.07
C ALA A 16 45.53 33.55 30.63
N HIS A 17 45.55 33.98 29.37
CA HIS A 17 44.35 34.54 28.75
C HIS A 17 43.34 33.42 28.57
N ALA A 18 42.35 33.37 29.47
CA ALA A 18 41.15 32.58 29.25
C ALA A 18 40.52 33.03 27.92
N ALA A 19 40.38 32.10 26.97
CA ALA A 19 39.72 32.38 25.70
C ALA A 19 38.28 32.86 25.98
N SER A 20 37.98 34.12 25.70
CA SER A 20 36.63 34.67 25.85
C SER A 20 35.65 33.89 24.96
N SER A 21 34.47 33.58 25.48
CA SER A 21 33.37 33.01 24.71
C SER A 21 32.27 34.03 24.49
N TRP A 22 31.51 33.85 23.42
CA TRP A 22 30.28 34.60 23.20
C TRP A 22 29.17 34.06 24.10
N THR A 23 28.49 34.94 24.80
CA THR A 23 27.41 34.61 25.75
C THR A 23 26.22 35.52 25.52
N ILE A 24 25.06 35.16 26.05
CA ILE A 24 23.85 35.97 26.00
C ILE A 24 23.40 36.37 27.40
N ALA A 25 22.88 37.59 27.51
CA ALA A 25 22.29 38.13 28.72
C ALA A 25 20.94 38.76 28.41
N ASP A 26 20.09 38.87 29.43
CA ASP A 26 18.75 39.46 29.35
C ASP A 26 17.90 38.86 28.21
N ALA A 27 18.04 37.56 27.99
CA ALA A 27 17.36 36.89 26.90
C ALA A 27 15.91 36.54 27.28
N SER A 28 14.98 36.90 26.40
CA SER A 28 13.55 36.67 26.57
C SER A 28 12.90 36.29 25.26
N VAL A 29 11.99 35.33 25.32
CA VAL A 29 11.06 34.98 24.25
C VAL A 29 9.67 35.46 24.64
N SER A 30 9.00 36.15 23.74
CA SER A 30 7.61 36.61 23.92
C SER A 30 6.77 36.19 22.72
N VAL A 31 5.60 35.61 22.99
CA VAL A 31 4.63 35.24 21.93
C VAL A 31 3.28 35.85 22.21
N GLY A 32 2.71 36.50 21.19
CA GLY A 32 1.32 36.96 21.21
C GLY A 32 0.95 37.80 19.98
N TYR A 33 -0.35 37.94 19.74
CA TYR A 33 -0.92 38.77 18.67
C TYR A 33 -0.68 40.28 18.87
N LYS A 34 -0.69 40.75 20.12
CA LYS A 34 -0.40 42.14 20.52
C LYS A 34 0.62 42.14 21.64
N LYS A 35 1.51 43.14 21.67
CA LYS A 35 2.58 43.27 22.68
C LYS A 35 2.07 43.34 24.14
N SER A 36 0.80 43.68 24.36
CA SER A 36 0.18 43.77 25.70
C SER A 36 -0.21 42.41 26.31
N ASP A 37 -0.53 41.41 25.48
CA ASP A 37 -1.02 40.08 25.91
C ASP A 37 0.03 38.97 25.68
N ALA A 38 1.29 39.35 25.45
CA ALA A 38 2.34 38.42 25.06
C ALA A 38 2.86 37.60 26.25
N THR A 39 2.86 36.27 26.12
CA THR A 39 3.47 35.37 27.11
C THR A 39 4.98 35.46 27.00
N THR A 40 5.64 36.01 28.01
CA THR A 40 7.09 36.22 28.03
C THR A 40 7.79 35.22 28.95
N GLN A 41 8.79 34.51 28.44
CA GLN A 41 9.68 33.65 29.21
C GLN A 41 11.12 34.12 29.08
N LYS A 42 11.88 34.05 30.17
CA LYS A 42 13.31 34.37 30.18
C LYS A 42 14.13 33.09 30.09
N PHE A 43 15.27 33.15 29.43
CA PHE A 43 16.23 32.05 29.35
C PHE A 43 17.66 32.60 29.42
N THR A 44 18.64 31.74 29.67
CA THR A 44 20.06 32.12 29.83
C THR A 44 20.97 31.09 29.15
N ASP A 45 22.28 31.35 29.12
CA ASP A 45 23.29 30.47 28.50
C ASP A 45 23.22 29.00 28.94
N SER A 46 22.77 28.72 30.16
CA SER A 46 22.77 27.37 30.75
C SER A 46 21.38 26.86 31.13
N GLN A 47 20.34 27.68 30.98
CA GLN A 47 18.98 27.32 31.36
C GLN A 47 18.02 27.58 30.20
N HIS A 48 17.41 26.50 29.74
CA HIS A 48 16.32 26.53 28.78
C HIS A 48 15.06 27.14 29.40
N ALA A 49 14.20 27.72 28.56
CA ALA A 49 12.87 28.13 29.02
C ALA A 49 12.06 26.92 29.51
N ALA A 50 11.37 27.07 30.64
CA ALA A 50 10.77 25.94 31.37
C ALA A 50 9.54 25.32 30.67
N LYS A 51 8.91 26.01 29.71
CA LYS A 51 7.74 25.52 28.98
C LYS A 51 7.89 25.81 27.49
N ALA A 52 7.45 24.87 26.65
CA ALA A 52 7.30 25.10 25.22
C ALA A 52 6.40 26.32 24.96
N VAL A 53 6.79 27.12 23.98
CA VAL A 53 6.09 28.35 23.62
C VAL A 53 5.17 28.06 22.44
N VAL A 54 3.88 28.36 22.59
CA VAL A 54 2.87 28.07 21.56
C VAL A 54 2.76 29.23 20.59
N LEU A 55 3.00 29.00 19.30
CA LEU A 55 2.88 29.99 18.22
C LEU A 55 1.58 29.76 17.45
N GLY A 56 0.55 30.57 17.74
CA GLY A 56 -0.73 30.54 17.02
C GLY A 56 -0.70 31.28 15.68
N HIS A 57 -1.77 31.14 14.91
CA HIS A 57 -1.86 31.63 13.52
C HIS A 57 -1.60 33.15 13.34
N LYS A 58 -2.05 33.95 14.31
CA LYS A 58 -1.88 35.41 14.27
C LYS A 58 -0.75 35.90 15.17
N ASP A 59 -0.12 35.02 15.94
CA ASP A 59 0.86 35.43 16.93
C ASP A 59 2.20 35.74 16.28
N THR A 60 2.94 36.66 16.89
CA THR A 60 4.32 36.97 16.54
C THR A 60 5.23 36.43 17.63
N LEU A 61 6.23 35.65 17.24
CA LEU A 61 7.32 35.21 18.10
C LEU A 61 8.42 36.27 18.08
N THR A 62 8.62 36.96 19.19
CA THR A 62 9.70 37.92 19.36
C THR A 62 10.74 37.38 20.33
N VAL A 63 11.98 37.26 19.89
CA VAL A 63 13.12 36.92 20.75
C VAL A 63 14.00 38.15 20.88
N SER A 64 14.27 38.56 22.11
CA SER A 64 15.16 39.69 22.44
C SER A 64 16.29 39.21 23.34
N LEU A 65 17.52 39.66 23.08
CA LEU A 65 18.70 39.28 23.86
C LEU A 65 19.80 40.33 23.75
N THR A 66 20.77 40.24 24.66
CA THR A 66 22.00 41.04 24.64
C THR A 66 23.20 40.13 24.49
N THR A 67 23.97 40.29 23.42
CA THR A 67 25.19 39.51 23.18
C THR A 67 26.39 40.10 23.93
N LYS A 68 27.20 39.23 24.53
CA LYS A 68 28.41 39.58 25.28
C LYS A 68 29.62 38.79 24.78
N GLU A 69 30.76 39.46 24.71
CA GLU A 69 32.08 38.85 24.53
C GLU A 69 32.78 38.93 25.90
N GLY A 70 32.84 37.81 26.61
CA GLY A 70 33.22 37.79 28.02
C GLY A 70 32.27 38.65 28.88
N SER A 71 32.79 39.65 29.58
CA SER A 71 31.99 40.56 30.43
C SER A 71 31.44 41.78 29.67
N THR A 72 31.87 42.01 28.43
CA THR A 72 31.55 43.23 27.68
C THR A 72 30.42 43.00 26.68
N SER A 73 29.43 43.89 26.64
CA SER A 73 28.34 43.80 25.66
C SER A 73 28.83 44.33 24.32
N LYS A 74 28.75 43.51 23.27
CA LYS A 74 29.31 43.82 21.95
C LYS A 74 28.48 43.20 20.85
N ARG A 75 28.47 43.84 19.68
CA ARG A 75 27.83 43.31 18.48
C ARG A 75 28.72 42.23 17.83
N PRO A 76 28.30 40.96 17.78
CA PRO A 76 28.96 39.90 17.02
C PRO A 76 28.78 40.11 15.51
N HIS A 77 29.62 39.43 14.72
CA HIS A 77 29.49 39.41 13.26
C HIS A 77 28.28 38.58 12.80
N GLN A 78 27.99 37.46 13.47
CA GLN A 78 26.88 36.56 13.19
C GLN A 78 26.07 36.30 14.46
N ALA A 79 24.76 36.44 14.33
CA ALA A 79 23.80 36.09 15.37
C ALA A 79 22.51 35.62 14.69
N PHE A 80 22.16 34.36 14.90
CA PHE A 80 20.98 33.74 14.30
C PHE A 80 20.18 33.01 15.37
N LEU A 81 18.85 33.06 15.22
CA LEU A 81 17.94 32.11 15.83
C LEU A 81 17.69 31.00 14.82
N ILE A 82 18.09 29.78 15.14
CA ILE A 82 17.87 28.60 14.29
C ILE A 82 16.71 27.81 14.88
N LEU A 83 15.69 27.56 14.06
CA LEU A 83 14.61 26.64 14.37
C LEU A 83 14.89 25.30 13.70
N THR A 84 14.98 24.23 14.49
CA THR A 84 15.33 22.88 14.04
C THR A 84 14.17 21.91 14.27
N GLU A 85 13.80 21.17 13.23
CA GLU A 85 12.85 20.05 13.29
C GLU A 85 13.55 18.75 13.71
N SER A 86 12.81 17.79 14.26
CA SER A 86 13.29 16.43 14.57
C SER A 86 13.99 15.71 13.41
N SER A 87 13.64 16.03 12.15
CA SER A 87 14.24 15.47 10.94
C SER A 87 15.66 16.01 10.65
N GLY A 88 16.07 17.07 11.35
CA GLY A 88 17.31 17.82 11.10
C GLY A 88 17.15 18.96 10.10
N LEU A 89 15.93 19.28 9.65
CA LEU A 89 15.67 20.48 8.87
C LEU A 89 15.80 21.73 9.74
N GLU A 90 16.51 22.74 9.24
CA GLU A 90 16.81 23.97 9.95
C GLU A 90 16.36 25.20 9.14
N ALA A 91 15.82 26.20 9.83
CA ALA A 91 15.60 27.53 9.28
C ALA A 91 16.32 28.59 10.14
N PRO A 92 17.31 29.31 9.57
CA PRO A 92 18.01 30.37 10.27
C PRO A 92 17.27 31.72 10.12
N PHE A 93 17.10 32.42 11.24
CA PHE A 93 16.52 33.76 11.31
C PHE A 93 17.55 34.76 11.88
N PRO A 94 18.01 35.75 11.12
CA PRO A 94 19.03 36.70 11.58
C PRO A 94 18.50 37.64 12.67
N LEU A 95 19.29 37.85 13.72
CA LEU A 95 18.99 38.81 14.78
C LEU A 95 19.39 40.24 14.35
N THR A 96 18.49 41.21 14.53
CA THR A 96 18.80 42.62 14.29
C THR A 96 19.44 43.23 15.53
N LEU A 97 20.78 43.30 15.55
CA LEU A 97 21.55 43.80 16.69
C LEU A 97 21.90 45.28 16.59
N LYS A 98 21.94 46.01 17.71
CA LYS A 98 22.52 47.36 17.81
C LYS A 98 24.01 47.28 18.16
N ALA A 99 24.73 48.40 18.08
CA ALA A 99 26.13 48.47 18.49
C ALA A 99 26.35 48.07 19.96
N SER A 100 25.33 48.23 20.81
CA SER A 100 25.33 47.84 22.23
C SER A 100 25.20 46.32 22.47
N GLY A 101 25.12 45.48 21.44
CA GLY A 101 24.91 44.04 21.56
C GLY A 101 23.46 43.63 21.82
N LYS A 102 22.56 44.59 22.10
CA LYS A 102 21.11 44.32 22.19
C LYS A 102 20.51 44.09 20.82
N GLY A 103 19.70 43.05 20.67
CA GLY A 103 18.91 42.91 19.46
C GLY A 103 17.75 41.95 19.58
N SER A 104 16.97 41.91 18.52
CA SER A 104 15.73 41.17 18.46
C SER A 104 15.48 40.56 17.09
N VAL A 105 14.69 39.51 17.07
CA VAL A 105 14.13 38.89 15.87
C VAL A 105 12.64 38.68 16.09
N GLU A 106 11.85 39.01 15.08
CA GLU A 106 10.41 38.81 15.05
C GLU A 106 10.10 37.81 13.94
N ILE A 107 9.36 36.74 14.27
CA ILE A 107 9.02 35.65 13.36
C ILE A 107 7.51 35.45 13.43
N THR A 108 6.86 35.42 12.28
CA THR A 108 5.45 35.04 12.14
C THR A 108 5.35 33.68 11.45
N GLN A 109 4.17 33.03 11.51
CA GLN A 109 3.97 31.77 10.78
C GLN A 109 4.19 31.90 9.26
N LYS A 110 4.04 33.10 8.68
CA LYS A 110 4.26 33.34 7.24
C LYS A 110 5.75 33.29 6.86
N ASP A 111 6.62 33.55 7.82
CA ASP A 111 8.07 33.56 7.61
C ASP A 111 8.67 32.15 7.76
N LEU A 112 7.90 31.19 8.31
CA LEU A 112 8.32 29.81 8.45
C LEU A 112 8.21 29.07 7.11
N PRO A 113 9.23 28.28 6.72
CA PRO A 113 9.09 27.31 5.64
C PRO A 113 7.94 26.34 5.94
N VAL A 114 7.23 25.92 4.89
CA VAL A 114 6.05 25.05 5.01
C VAL A 114 6.36 23.77 5.80
N GLN A 115 7.58 23.24 5.67
CA GLN A 115 8.03 22.05 6.40
C GLN A 115 8.04 22.25 7.92
N LEU A 116 8.57 23.39 8.40
CA LEU A 116 8.63 23.68 9.83
C LEU A 116 7.26 24.04 10.39
N LEU A 117 6.40 24.64 9.56
CA LEU A 117 5.04 24.99 9.94
C LEU A 117 4.15 23.75 10.11
N LEU A 118 4.43 22.65 9.39
CA LEU A 118 3.75 21.36 9.54
C LEU A 118 4.35 20.46 10.63
N SER A 119 5.42 20.89 11.30
CA SER A 119 6.06 20.14 12.38
C SER A 119 5.35 20.40 13.71
N ASP A 120 5.23 19.36 14.54
CA ASP A 120 4.57 19.47 15.86
C ASP A 120 5.40 20.33 16.84
N VAL A 121 6.70 20.05 16.97
CA VAL A 121 7.60 20.76 17.91
C VAL A 121 8.91 21.14 17.22
N LEU A 122 9.28 22.40 17.35
CA LEU A 122 10.52 22.98 16.83
C LEU A 122 11.47 23.34 17.97
N LYS A 123 12.75 23.01 17.83
CA LYS A 123 13.79 23.38 18.80
C LYS A 123 14.43 24.69 18.39
N ALA A 124 14.42 25.69 19.26
CA ALA A 124 15.04 26.97 19.00
C ALA A 124 16.42 27.05 19.65
N SER A 125 17.44 27.33 18.84
CA SER A 125 18.83 27.50 19.28
C SER A 125 19.38 28.83 18.79
N ILE A 126 20.15 29.52 19.63
CA ILE A 126 20.79 30.78 19.27
C ILE A 126 22.25 30.50 18.94
N VAL A 127 22.67 30.93 17.76
CA VAL A 127 24.04 30.79 17.29
C VAL A 127 24.67 32.17 17.23
N VAL A 128 25.73 32.39 18.02
CA VAL A 128 26.47 33.64 18.09
C VAL A 128 27.94 33.40 17.79
N GLY A 129 28.51 34.21 16.90
CA GLY A 129 29.93 34.15 16.55
C GLY A 129 30.44 35.44 15.92
N SER A 130 31.74 35.68 16.05
CA SER A 130 32.41 36.81 15.40
C SER A 130 33.80 36.39 14.94
N PHE A 131 34.36 37.12 13.97
CA PHE A 131 35.78 37.00 13.65
C PHE A 131 36.62 37.43 14.87
N GLY A 132 37.60 36.62 15.24
CA GLY A 132 38.48 36.89 16.38
C GLY A 132 38.88 35.64 17.15
N PRO A 133 39.60 35.80 18.28
CA PRO A 133 40.05 34.69 19.12
C PRO A 133 38.94 34.09 20.00
N SER A 134 37.78 34.74 20.08
CA SER A 134 36.68 34.33 20.95
C SER A 134 35.90 33.15 20.38
N LYS A 135 35.55 32.16 21.21
CA LYS A 135 34.81 30.97 20.78
C LYS A 135 33.36 31.32 20.44
N ALA A 136 32.87 30.84 19.29
CA ALA A 136 31.46 30.86 18.94
C ALA A 136 30.64 29.97 19.88
N SER A 137 29.34 30.25 20.01
CA SER A 137 28.47 29.52 20.94
C SER A 137 27.13 29.19 20.30
N ILE A 138 26.67 27.96 20.53
CA ILE A 138 25.36 27.43 20.14
C ILE A 138 24.62 27.18 21.44
N ILE A 139 23.58 27.97 21.68
CA ILE A 139 22.87 28.02 22.95
C ILE A 139 21.44 27.57 22.70
N PRO A 140 21.07 26.33 23.06
CA PRO A 140 19.70 25.89 22.93
C PRO A 140 18.83 26.65 23.94
N ALA A 141 17.74 27.25 23.46
CA ALA A 141 17.03 28.30 24.18
C ALA A 141 15.65 27.83 24.67
N PHE A 142 14.79 27.39 23.76
CA PHE A 142 13.42 27.00 24.05
C PHE A 142 12.85 26.10 22.95
N GLU A 143 11.67 25.54 23.19
CA GLU A 143 10.91 24.78 22.19
C GLU A 143 9.69 25.59 21.76
N VAL A 144 9.30 25.47 20.49
CA VAL A 144 8.14 26.15 19.89
C VAL A 144 7.17 25.09 19.38
N GLU A 145 5.94 25.17 19.84
CA GLU A 145 4.83 24.36 19.34
C GLU A 145 4.02 25.20 18.35
N VAL A 146 3.94 24.77 17.09
CA VAL A 146 3.26 25.53 16.04
C VAL A 146 1.81 25.08 15.97
N GLN A 147 0.87 25.97 16.28
CA GLN A 147 -0.56 25.67 16.20
C GLN A 147 -1.16 26.28 14.94
N LEU A 148 -1.62 25.39 14.05
CA LEU A 148 -2.34 25.77 12.85
C LEU A 148 -3.81 26.02 13.15
N ASP A 149 -4.41 26.97 12.43
CA ASP A 149 -5.84 27.23 12.53
C ASP A 149 -6.62 26.08 11.90
N ALA A 150 -7.44 25.40 12.71
CA ALA A 150 -8.28 24.28 12.27
C ALA A 150 -9.32 24.68 11.20
N ASN A 151 -9.63 25.97 11.07
CA ASN A 151 -10.60 26.48 10.08
C ASN A 151 -9.96 26.80 8.72
N THR A 152 -8.63 26.80 8.63
CA THR A 152 -7.91 27.11 7.40
C THR A 152 -7.32 25.82 6.82
N PRO A 153 -7.40 25.58 5.50
CA PRO A 153 -6.79 24.41 4.88
C PRO A 153 -5.29 24.37 5.20
N ALA A 154 -4.80 23.22 5.70
CA ALA A 154 -3.39 23.03 5.97
C ALA A 154 -2.56 23.29 4.68
N PRO A 155 -1.40 23.93 4.79
CA PRO A 155 -0.60 24.26 3.62
C PRO A 155 -0.15 23.00 2.90
N GLN A 156 -0.32 22.99 1.58
CA GLN A 156 0.01 21.85 0.76
C GLN A 156 1.52 21.76 0.56
N TYR A 157 2.14 20.76 1.18
CA TYR A 157 3.53 20.41 0.92
C TYR A 157 3.60 19.20 -0.01
N LYS A 158 4.07 19.40 -1.24
CA LYS A 158 4.44 18.30 -2.11
C LYS A 158 5.89 17.92 -1.83
N ALA A 159 6.09 16.80 -1.15
CA ALA A 159 7.42 16.27 -0.90
C ALA A 159 8.17 16.11 -2.24
N PRO A 160 9.45 16.54 -2.32
CA PRO A 160 10.25 16.36 -3.51
C PRO A 160 10.42 14.87 -3.81
N VAL A 161 10.55 14.52 -5.09
CA VAL A 161 10.73 13.13 -5.52
C VAL A 161 12.00 12.58 -4.88
N ARG A 162 11.85 11.63 -3.95
CA ARG A 162 12.97 10.90 -3.35
C ARG A 162 13.15 9.58 -4.08
N TYR A 163 14.35 9.35 -4.60
CA TYR A 163 14.71 8.06 -5.16
C TYR A 163 14.92 7.05 -4.03
N GLY A 164 14.10 6.01 -4.02
CA GLY A 164 14.13 4.96 -2.99
C GLY A 164 13.41 3.70 -3.48
N LYS A 165 13.48 2.64 -2.67
CA LYS A 165 12.77 1.39 -2.96
C LYS A 165 11.27 1.65 -3.02
N ARG A 166 10.63 1.30 -4.14
CA ARG A 166 9.17 1.35 -4.29
C ARG A 166 8.51 0.19 -3.57
N ALA A 167 7.25 0.37 -3.19
CA ALA A 167 6.44 -0.71 -2.64
C ALA A 167 6.30 -1.86 -3.65
N THR A 168 6.30 -3.10 -3.17
CA THR A 168 6.08 -4.29 -3.99
C THR A 168 4.65 -4.31 -4.51
N ILE A 169 4.47 -4.60 -5.80
CA ILE A 169 3.16 -4.79 -6.43
C ILE A 169 2.81 -6.29 -6.40
N GLN A 170 1.67 -6.64 -5.81
CA GLN A 170 1.15 -8.02 -5.80
C GLN A 170 -0.04 -8.12 -6.76
N HIS A 171 0.00 -9.09 -7.67
CA HIS A 171 -1.10 -9.37 -8.58
C HIS A 171 -2.22 -10.14 -7.85
N ILE A 172 -3.44 -9.62 -7.88
CA ILE A 172 -4.62 -10.24 -7.26
C ILE A 172 -5.37 -11.04 -8.34
N PHE A 173 -5.43 -12.36 -8.17
CA PHE A 173 -6.19 -13.24 -9.06
C PHE A 173 -7.70 -13.09 -8.84
N ARG A 174 -8.48 -13.43 -9.87
CA ARG A 174 -9.94 -13.53 -9.73
C ARG A 174 -10.28 -14.66 -8.76
N ALA A 175 -11.32 -14.45 -7.96
CA ALA A 175 -11.86 -15.50 -7.10
C ALA A 175 -12.48 -16.62 -7.96
N ASP A 176 -12.36 -17.85 -7.46
CA ASP A 176 -12.95 -19.02 -8.11
C ASP A 176 -14.47 -18.96 -8.11
N ALA A 177 -15.09 -19.54 -9.15
CA ALA A 177 -16.54 -19.67 -9.22
C ALA A 177 -17.05 -20.60 -8.11
N LYS A 178 -18.19 -20.24 -7.50
CA LYS A 178 -18.82 -21.05 -6.45
C LYS A 178 -19.75 -22.09 -7.07
N SER A 179 -19.52 -23.36 -6.75
CA SER A 179 -20.40 -24.48 -7.12
C SER A 179 -21.52 -24.70 -6.09
N PRO A 180 -22.68 -25.25 -6.48
CA PRO A 180 -23.77 -25.56 -5.56
C PRO A 180 -23.41 -26.74 -4.62
N PRO A 181 -24.13 -26.89 -3.49
CA PRO A 181 -24.00 -28.03 -2.60
C PRO A 181 -24.27 -29.38 -3.30
N ILE A 182 -23.39 -30.36 -3.07
CA ILE A 182 -23.43 -31.70 -3.70
C ILE A 182 -24.78 -32.40 -3.50
N PHE A 183 -25.38 -32.27 -2.31
CA PHE A 183 -26.66 -32.91 -2.00
C PHE A 183 -27.78 -32.47 -2.94
N ILE A 184 -27.83 -31.18 -3.29
CA ILE A 184 -28.85 -30.65 -4.21
C ILE A 184 -28.68 -31.28 -5.60
N SER A 185 -27.45 -31.29 -6.11
CA SER A 185 -27.13 -31.93 -7.39
C SER A 185 -27.50 -33.42 -7.38
N LEU A 186 -27.24 -34.13 -6.28
CA LEU A 186 -27.53 -35.55 -6.14
C LEU A 186 -29.04 -35.84 -6.19
N VAL A 187 -29.87 -35.03 -5.54
CA VAL A 187 -31.34 -35.18 -5.58
C VAL A 187 -31.85 -35.09 -7.02
N PHE A 188 -31.37 -34.11 -7.81
CA PHE A 188 -31.77 -33.98 -9.20
C PHE A 188 -31.26 -35.12 -10.09
N VAL A 189 -30.03 -35.61 -9.86
CA VAL A 189 -29.52 -36.80 -10.57
C VAL A 189 -30.41 -38.01 -10.29
N LEU A 190 -30.80 -38.24 -9.03
CA LEU A 190 -31.71 -39.32 -8.67
C LEU A 190 -33.10 -39.14 -9.29
N ALA A 191 -33.63 -37.92 -9.35
CA ALA A 191 -34.90 -37.65 -10.00
C ALA A 191 -34.88 -37.97 -11.51
N VAL A 192 -33.79 -37.61 -12.21
CA VAL A 192 -33.60 -37.96 -13.63
C VAL A 192 -33.46 -39.47 -13.81
N LEU A 193 -32.68 -40.14 -12.96
CA LEU A 193 -32.55 -41.60 -13.00
C LEU A 193 -33.88 -42.31 -12.72
N ALA A 194 -34.72 -41.77 -11.83
CA ALA A 194 -36.04 -42.30 -11.50
C ALA A 194 -37.06 -42.15 -12.65
N ALA A 195 -36.86 -41.22 -13.58
CA ALA A 195 -37.73 -41.08 -14.76
C ALA A 195 -37.66 -42.30 -15.69
N VAL A 196 -36.51 -42.98 -15.74
CA VAL A 196 -36.31 -44.18 -16.58
C VAL A 196 -37.18 -45.37 -16.13
N PRO A 197 -37.14 -45.84 -14.86
CA PRO A 197 -38.04 -46.90 -14.43
C PRO A 197 -39.50 -46.45 -14.50
N ALA A 198 -39.81 -45.18 -14.19
CA ALA A 198 -41.18 -44.66 -14.33
C ALA A 198 -41.71 -44.80 -15.78
N LEU A 199 -40.87 -44.55 -16.79
CA LEU A 199 -41.19 -44.80 -18.19
C LEU A 199 -41.49 -46.27 -18.47
N PHE A 200 -40.61 -47.18 -18.01
CA PHE A 200 -40.82 -48.62 -18.18
C PHE A 200 -42.10 -49.12 -17.49
N PHE A 201 -42.38 -48.66 -16.27
CA PHE A 201 -43.63 -48.95 -15.58
C PHE A 201 -44.83 -48.44 -16.38
N GLY A 202 -44.75 -47.23 -16.93
CA GLY A 202 -45.79 -46.67 -17.81
C GLY A 202 -46.04 -47.54 -19.03
N TRP A 203 -44.99 -47.99 -19.73
CA TRP A 203 -45.12 -48.89 -20.88
C TRP A 203 -45.77 -50.23 -20.51
N LEU A 204 -45.37 -50.84 -19.40
CA LEU A 204 -45.98 -52.08 -18.91
C LEU A 204 -47.45 -51.89 -18.54
N PHE A 205 -47.79 -50.77 -17.89
CA PHE A 205 -49.17 -50.41 -17.56
C PHE A 205 -50.04 -50.23 -18.82
N LEU A 206 -49.47 -49.69 -19.90
CA LEU A 206 -50.15 -49.53 -21.20
C LEU A 206 -50.18 -50.81 -22.05
N GLY A 207 -49.58 -51.92 -21.60
CA GLY A 207 -49.59 -53.19 -22.31
C GLY A 207 -48.53 -53.32 -23.42
N ALA A 208 -47.44 -52.55 -23.36
CA ALA A 208 -46.31 -52.71 -24.28
C ALA A 208 -45.74 -54.14 -24.19
N ASN A 209 -45.52 -54.79 -25.34
CA ASN A 209 -45.08 -56.17 -25.42
C ASN A 209 -44.08 -56.39 -26.57
N VAL A 210 -43.43 -57.55 -26.56
CA VAL A 210 -42.42 -57.96 -27.56
C VAL A 210 -42.83 -59.22 -28.33
N ASN A 211 -44.14 -59.48 -28.45
CA ASN A 211 -44.68 -60.75 -28.95
C ASN A 211 -44.30 -61.05 -30.42
N HIS A 212 -44.00 -60.02 -31.21
CA HIS A 212 -43.60 -60.16 -32.62
C HIS A 212 -42.09 -60.39 -32.81
N LEU A 213 -41.30 -60.34 -31.74
CA LEU A 213 -39.85 -60.51 -31.80
C LEU A 213 -39.42 -61.91 -32.32
N PRO A 214 -40.03 -63.04 -31.88
CA PRO A 214 -39.70 -64.36 -32.42
C PRO A 214 -40.00 -64.48 -33.91
N LYS A 215 -41.11 -63.87 -34.37
CA LYS A 215 -41.46 -63.84 -35.80
C LYS A 215 -40.43 -63.01 -36.57
N ALA A 216 -40.04 -61.84 -36.04
CA ALA A 216 -39.00 -60.95 -36.60
C ALA A 216 -37.67 -61.66 -36.82
N LEU A 217 -37.20 -62.34 -35.79
CA LEU A 217 -35.97 -63.09 -35.83
C LEU A 217 -36.09 -64.37 -36.67
N GLY A 218 -37.29 -64.93 -36.83
CA GLY A 218 -37.51 -66.09 -37.69
C GLY A 218 -37.45 -65.76 -39.19
N THR A 219 -38.01 -64.64 -39.63
CA THR A 219 -38.08 -64.31 -41.06
C THR A 219 -36.89 -63.52 -41.58
N ALA A 220 -36.30 -62.63 -40.76
CA ALA A 220 -35.19 -61.78 -41.20
C ALA A 220 -34.15 -61.53 -40.08
N PRO A 221 -33.57 -62.60 -39.49
CA PRO A 221 -32.72 -62.53 -38.29
C PRO A 221 -31.55 -61.57 -38.45
N VAL A 222 -30.80 -61.71 -39.54
CA VAL A 222 -29.58 -60.92 -39.77
C VAL A 222 -29.92 -59.43 -39.87
N SER A 223 -31.00 -59.07 -40.57
CA SER A 223 -31.38 -57.66 -40.74
C SER A 223 -31.76 -57.00 -39.42
N HIS A 224 -32.58 -57.66 -38.59
CA HIS A 224 -33.01 -57.11 -37.30
C HIS A 224 -31.87 -57.04 -36.28
N ILE A 225 -31.05 -58.08 -36.20
CA ILE A 225 -29.91 -58.12 -35.26
C ILE A 225 -28.86 -57.07 -35.64
N VAL A 226 -28.48 -56.99 -36.92
CA VAL A 226 -27.48 -56.02 -37.39
C VAL A 226 -28.02 -54.60 -37.29
N PHE A 227 -29.31 -54.39 -37.58
CA PHE A 227 -29.93 -53.08 -37.44
C PHE A 227 -29.95 -52.60 -35.99
N PHE A 228 -30.49 -53.41 -35.07
CA PHE A 228 -30.51 -53.05 -33.65
C PHE A 228 -29.11 -52.93 -33.05
N GLY A 229 -28.21 -53.86 -33.40
CA GLY A 229 -26.80 -53.82 -32.98
C GLY A 229 -26.08 -52.58 -33.50
N SER A 230 -26.36 -52.13 -34.73
CA SER A 230 -25.80 -50.90 -35.27
C SER A 230 -26.24 -49.66 -34.51
N ILE A 231 -27.51 -49.60 -34.07
CA ILE A 231 -28.01 -48.49 -33.25
C ILE A 231 -27.29 -48.47 -31.90
N ILE A 232 -27.17 -49.63 -31.23
CA ILE A 232 -26.42 -49.73 -29.98
C ILE A 232 -24.95 -49.31 -30.17
N ALA A 233 -24.32 -49.74 -31.27
CA ALA A 233 -22.95 -49.40 -31.58
C ALA A 233 -22.75 -47.89 -31.84
N ILE A 234 -23.72 -47.23 -32.49
CA ILE A 234 -23.69 -45.78 -32.70
C ILE A 234 -23.78 -45.03 -31.35
N GLU A 235 -24.70 -45.43 -30.46
CA GLU A 235 -24.80 -44.84 -29.12
C GLU A 235 -23.53 -45.09 -28.29
N GLY A 236 -22.95 -46.30 -28.40
CA GLY A 236 -21.67 -46.63 -27.79
C GLY A 236 -20.53 -45.76 -28.32
N ALA A 237 -20.49 -45.48 -29.63
CA ALA A 237 -19.52 -44.57 -30.22
C ALA A 237 -19.69 -43.13 -29.69
N PHE A 238 -20.93 -42.65 -29.54
CA PHE A 238 -21.18 -41.34 -28.93
C PHE A 238 -20.78 -41.28 -27.45
N PHE A 239 -21.00 -42.35 -26.69
CA PHE A 239 -20.50 -42.46 -25.32
C PHE A 239 -18.97 -42.42 -25.26
N LEU A 240 -18.29 -43.12 -26.17
CA LEU A 240 -16.83 -43.07 -26.27
C LEU A 240 -16.34 -41.68 -26.66
N TYR A 241 -17.05 -40.96 -27.53
CA TYR A 241 -16.74 -39.57 -27.86
C TYR A 241 -16.95 -38.59 -26.70
N TYR A 242 -18.00 -38.78 -25.90
CA TYR A 242 -18.21 -37.98 -24.69
C TYR A 242 -17.08 -38.21 -23.66
N SER A 243 -16.60 -39.45 -23.54
CA SER A 243 -15.68 -39.84 -22.48
C SER A 243 -14.20 -39.74 -22.85
N ALA A 244 -13.81 -40.09 -24.08
CA ALA A 244 -12.40 -40.34 -24.43
C ALA A 244 -11.99 -40.06 -25.88
N TRP A 245 -12.87 -40.31 -26.86
CA TRP A 245 -12.54 -40.18 -28.28
C TRP A 245 -12.59 -38.74 -28.76
N ASN A 246 -11.73 -38.42 -29.73
CA ASN A 246 -11.77 -37.14 -30.43
C ASN A 246 -12.65 -37.21 -31.70
N LEU A 247 -12.90 -36.04 -32.31
CA LEU A 247 -13.77 -35.92 -33.47
C LEU A 247 -13.31 -36.78 -34.66
N PHE A 248 -12.00 -36.86 -34.91
CA PHE A 248 -11.45 -37.63 -36.04
C PHE A 248 -11.50 -39.15 -35.83
N GLN A 249 -11.61 -39.60 -34.59
CA GLN A 249 -11.81 -41.01 -34.27
C GLN A 249 -13.28 -41.42 -34.43
N ILE A 250 -14.22 -40.62 -33.92
CA ILE A 250 -15.65 -40.96 -33.99
C ILE A 250 -16.20 -40.85 -35.42
N LEU A 251 -15.81 -39.82 -36.19
CA LEU A 251 -16.38 -39.52 -37.50
C LEU A 251 -16.34 -40.72 -38.47
N PRO A 252 -15.18 -41.36 -38.75
CA PRO A 252 -15.15 -42.53 -39.63
C PRO A 252 -15.93 -43.73 -39.07
N VAL A 253 -15.89 -43.94 -37.75
CA VAL A 253 -16.63 -45.04 -37.10
C VAL A 253 -18.13 -44.87 -37.27
N VAL A 254 -18.66 -43.68 -36.98
CA VAL A 254 -20.09 -43.38 -37.13
C VAL A 254 -20.51 -43.41 -38.59
N ILE A 255 -19.68 -42.98 -39.54
CA ILE A 255 -19.97 -43.11 -40.98
C ILE A 255 -20.18 -44.59 -41.34
N VAL A 256 -19.24 -45.46 -40.97
CA VAL A 256 -19.34 -46.90 -41.26
C VAL A 256 -20.57 -47.50 -40.58
N LEU A 257 -20.78 -47.24 -39.29
CA LEU A 257 -21.94 -47.74 -38.55
C LEU A 257 -23.27 -47.23 -39.12
N SER A 258 -23.31 -45.98 -39.59
CA SER A 258 -24.50 -45.39 -40.21
C SER A 258 -24.84 -46.06 -41.54
N ILE A 259 -23.83 -46.39 -42.36
CA ILE A 259 -24.03 -47.17 -43.60
C ILE A 259 -24.58 -48.56 -43.28
N VAL A 260 -23.99 -49.24 -42.28
CA VAL A 260 -24.48 -50.56 -41.83
C VAL A 260 -25.92 -50.48 -41.31
N SER A 261 -26.23 -49.46 -40.51
CA SER A 261 -27.57 -49.21 -39.98
C SER A 261 -28.57 -48.92 -41.09
N PHE A 262 -28.21 -48.11 -42.09
CA PHE A 262 -29.05 -47.82 -43.24
C PHE A 262 -29.37 -49.08 -44.06
N LEU A 263 -28.36 -49.87 -44.42
CA LEU A 263 -28.55 -51.06 -45.25
C LEU A 263 -29.35 -52.15 -44.51
N SER A 264 -29.04 -52.41 -43.25
CA SER A 264 -29.77 -53.39 -42.44
C SER A 264 -31.18 -52.93 -42.09
N GLY A 265 -31.35 -51.64 -41.77
CA GLY A 265 -32.63 -51.02 -41.42
C GLY A 265 -33.62 -51.02 -42.58
N THR A 266 -33.18 -50.75 -43.81
CA THR A 266 -34.07 -50.83 -44.98
C THR A 266 -34.66 -52.23 -45.14
N LYS A 267 -33.89 -53.29 -44.88
CA LYS A 267 -34.36 -54.69 -44.93
C LYS A 267 -35.26 -55.04 -43.74
N ALA A 268 -34.86 -54.67 -42.53
CA ALA A 268 -35.65 -54.91 -41.31
C ALA A 268 -37.04 -54.22 -41.39
N LEU A 269 -37.07 -52.95 -41.81
CA LEU A 269 -38.31 -52.19 -41.94
C LEU A 269 -39.18 -52.67 -43.12
N SER A 270 -38.57 -53.15 -44.21
CA SER A 270 -39.32 -53.75 -45.33
C SER A 270 -40.05 -55.02 -44.88
N GLU A 271 -39.42 -55.82 -44.02
CA GLU A 271 -40.07 -57.00 -43.44
C GLU A 271 -41.23 -56.60 -42.50
N VAL A 272 -41.05 -55.56 -41.68
CA VAL A 272 -42.13 -55.04 -40.82
C VAL A 272 -43.31 -54.56 -41.67
N GLN A 273 -43.03 -53.90 -42.80
CA GLN A 273 -44.04 -53.52 -43.76
C GLN A 273 -44.75 -54.73 -44.39
N ALA A 274 -44.00 -55.77 -44.78
CA ALA A 274 -44.58 -56.98 -45.35
C ALA A 274 -45.53 -57.68 -44.37
N ARG A 275 -45.18 -57.76 -43.08
CA ARG A 275 -46.08 -58.25 -42.03
C ARG A 275 -47.36 -57.45 -41.91
N ARG A 276 -47.23 -56.12 -41.92
CA ARG A 276 -48.38 -55.22 -41.87
C ARG A 276 -49.33 -55.46 -43.05
N LEU A 277 -48.78 -55.72 -44.25
CA LEU A 277 -49.57 -56.02 -45.44
C LEU A 277 -50.21 -57.42 -45.38
N ALA A 278 -49.57 -58.38 -44.72
CA ALA A 278 -50.09 -59.72 -44.47
C ALA A 278 -51.14 -59.78 -43.33
N GLY A 279 -51.40 -58.65 -42.64
CA GLY A 279 -52.33 -58.59 -41.51
C GLY A 279 -51.75 -59.07 -40.17
N GLU A 280 -50.44 -59.37 -40.11
CA GLU A 280 -49.73 -59.80 -38.89
C GLU A 280 -49.24 -58.56 -38.10
N ARG A 281 -50.18 -57.78 -37.55
CA ARG A 281 -49.87 -56.63 -36.68
C ARG A 281 -49.64 -57.02 -35.24
#